data_AF-A0A7W9YQE0-F1
#
_entry.id   AF-A0A7W9YQE0-F1
#
_cell.length_a   1.000
_cell.length_b   1.000
_cell.length_c   1.000
_cell.angle_alpha   90.00
_cell.angle_beta   90.00
_cell.angle_gamma   90.00
#
_symmetry.space_group_name_H-M   'P 1'
#
loop_
_entity.id
_entity.type
_entity.pdbx_description
1 polymer ?
#
loop_
_entity_poly.entity_id
_entity_poly.type
_entity_poly.pdbx_seq_one_letter_code
_entity_poly.pdbx_strand_id
1 'polypeptide(L)' 'MDQVSLSEFKKQFPIFKDVPDSEFLYRNGKWFISLKATKQLAYQHKNKELIKFISGVEGKQK' A
#
# COMPACT_ATOMS: atom_id res chain seq x y z
N MET A 1 2.77 -18.71 13.50
CA MET A 1 1.81 -17.68 13.04
C MET A 1 1.80 -17.76 11.53
N ASP A 2 0.66 -18.15 10.96
CA ASP A 2 0.47 -18.25 9.52
C ASP A 2 0.84 -16.94 8.84
N GLN A 3 1.91 -16.98 8.06
CA GLN A 3 2.28 -15.89 7.18
C GLN A 3 1.14 -15.74 6.18
N VAL A 4 0.27 -14.74 6.36
CA VAL A 4 -0.72 -14.36 5.35
C VAL A 4 0.05 -14.15 4.06
N SER A 5 -0.18 -15.01 3.08
CA SER A 5 0.50 -14.90 1.79
C SER A 5 0.05 -13.61 1.10
N LEU A 6 0.93 -13.02 0.30
CA LEU A 6 0.65 -11.80 -0.46
C LEU A 6 -0.64 -11.94 -1.30
N SER A 7 -0.90 -13.15 -1.82
CA SER A 7 -2.14 -13.50 -2.52
C SER A 7 -3.39 -13.44 -1.64
N GLU A 8 -3.33 -13.88 -0.38
CA GLU A 8 -4.45 -13.75 0.56
C GLU A 8 -4.66 -12.29 0.98
N PHE A 9 -3.57 -11.54 1.18
CA PHE A 9 -3.64 -10.11 1.43
C PHE A 9 -4.32 -9.36 0.28
N LYS A 10 -3.95 -9.66 -0.97
CA LYS A 10 -4.56 -9.09 -2.18
C LYS A 10 -6.03 -9.52 -2.37
N LYS A 11 -6.42 -10.72 -1.92
CA LYS A 11 -7.83 -11.15 -1.93
C LYS A 11 -8.68 -10.38 -0.93
N GLN A 12 -8.17 -10.14 0.27
CA GLN A 12 -8.86 -9.33 1.28
C GLN A 12 -8.98 -7.87 0.86
N PHE A 13 -7.97 -7.36 0.15
CA PHE A 13 -7.88 -5.98 -0.28
C PHE A 13 -7.69 -5.91 -1.81
N PRO A 14 -8.79 -6.03 -2.59
CA PRO A 14 -8.72 -6.03 -4.05
C PRO A 14 -8.18 -4.71 -4.63
N ILE A 15 -8.13 -3.64 -3.83
CA ILE A 15 -7.43 -2.39 -4.20
C ILE A 15 -5.94 -2.62 -4.50
N PHE A 16 -5.33 -3.65 -3.91
CA PHE A 16 -3.91 -3.98 -4.08
C PHE A 16 -3.67 -4.98 -5.22
N LYS A 17 -4.73 -5.41 -5.93
CA LYS A 17 -4.65 -6.37 -7.04
C LYS A 17 -3.68 -5.91 -8.13
N ASP A 18 -3.78 -4.64 -8.51
CA ASP A 18 -2.99 -4.04 -9.59
C ASP A 18 -1.59 -3.57 -9.14
N VAL A 19 -1.26 -3.74 -7.85
CA VAL A 19 0.07 -3.40 -7.33
C VAL A 19 1.03 -4.57 -7.55
N PRO A 20 2.19 -4.34 -8.19
CA PRO A 20 3.19 -5.38 -8.38
C PRO A 20 3.75 -5.86 -7.04
N ASP A 21 4.01 -7.16 -6.93
CA ASP A 21 4.50 -7.81 -5.71
C ASP A 21 5.83 -7.22 -5.21
N SER A 22 6.65 -6.68 -6.11
CA SER A 22 7.90 -5.98 -5.76
C SER A 22 7.71 -4.73 -4.90
N GLU A 23 6.53 -4.12 -4.91
CA GLU A 23 6.20 -2.95 -4.08
C GLU A 23 5.74 -3.35 -2.66
N PHE A 24 5.61 -4.65 -2.39
CA PHE A 24 5.24 -5.15 -1.07
C PHE A 24 6.48 -5.57 -0.30
N LEU A 25 6.53 -5.14 0.95
CA LEU A 25 7.57 -5.48 1.89
C LEU A 25 6.94 -6.18 3.10
N TYR A 26 7.31 -7.43 3.34
CA TYR A 26 6.93 -8.10 4.58
C TYR A 26 7.94 -7.78 5.67
N ARG A 27 7.50 -7.10 6.73
CA ARG A 27 8.32 -6.81 7.91
C ARG A 27 7.51 -7.00 9.18
N ASN A 28 8.12 -7.59 10.20
CA ASN A 28 7.56 -7.67 11.55
C ASN A 28 6.12 -8.25 11.59
N GLY A 29 5.85 -9.29 10.78
CA GLY A 29 4.53 -9.91 10.70
C GLY A 29 3.47 -9.11 9.93
N LYS A 30 3.85 -8.03 9.24
CA LYS A 30 2.94 -7.14 8.52
C LYS A 30 3.40 -6.91 7.08
N TRP A 31 2.42 -6.83 6.17
CA TRP A 31 2.64 -6.35 4.81
C TRP A 31 2.64 -4.84 4.78
N PHE A 32 3.75 -4.28 4.32
CA PHE A 32 3.91 -2.88 3.99
C PHE A 32 3.90 -2.74 2.48
N ILE A 33 3.45 -1.58 2.01
CA ILE A 33 3.55 -1.23 0.59
C ILE A 33 4.41 0.02 0.44
N SER A 34 5.14 0.10 -0.67
CA SER A 34 5.89 1.30 -1.04
C SER A 34 4.99 2.51 -1.14
N LEU A 35 5.49 3.66 -0.67
CA LEU A 35 4.81 4.96 -0.79
C LEU A 35 4.37 5.26 -2.23
N LYS A 36 5.18 4.86 -3.21
CA LYS A 36 4.88 4.96 -4.65
C LYS A 36 3.63 4.18 -5.03
N ALA A 37 3.54 2.91 -4.66
CA ALA A 37 2.33 2.10 -4.85
C ALA A 37 1.12 2.70 -4.14
N THR A 38 1.25 3.15 -2.89
CA THR A 38 0.17 3.82 -2.15
C THR A 38 -0.32 5.07 -2.90
N LYS A 39 0.61 5.84 -3.48
CA LYS A 39 0.31 7.03 -4.28
C LYS A 39 -0.42 6.66 -5.56
N GLN A 40 0.09 5.71 -6.34
CA GLN A 40 -0.62 5.24 -7.54
C GLN A 40 -2.05 4.80 -7.23
N LEU A 41 -2.26 4.04 -6.14
CA LEU A 41 -3.58 3.61 -5.72
C LEU A 41 -4.48 4.77 -5.28
N ALA A 42 -3.95 5.68 -4.48
CA ALA A 42 -4.69 6.85 -4.02
C ALA A 42 -5.19 7.70 -5.19
N TYR A 43 -4.36 7.88 -6.22
CA TYR A 43 -4.73 8.60 -7.44
C TYR A 43 -5.69 7.80 -8.33
N GLN A 44 -5.47 6.49 -8.49
CA GLN A 44 -6.33 5.60 -9.28
C GLN A 44 -7.75 5.52 -8.72
N HIS A 45 -7.90 5.38 -7.40
CA HIS A 45 -9.19 5.34 -6.72
C HIS A 45 -9.76 6.75 -6.45
N LYS A 46 -9.08 7.82 -6.90
CA LYS A 46 -9.43 9.24 -6.63
C LYS A 46 -9.71 9.50 -5.14
N ASN A 47 -9.02 8.78 -4.27
CA ASN A 47 -9.29 8.79 -2.84
C ASN A 47 -8.56 9.97 -2.18
N LYS A 48 -9.26 11.11 -2.12
CA LYS A 48 -8.70 12.41 -1.69
C LYS A 48 -8.07 12.37 -0.29
N GLU A 49 -8.64 11.58 0.62
CA GLU A 49 -8.12 11.45 1.99
C GLU A 49 -6.78 10.73 2.03
N LEU A 50 -6.66 9.66 1.24
CA LEU A 50 -5.44 8.88 1.09
C LEU A 50 -4.34 9.69 0.41
N ILE A 51 -4.68 10.48 -0.63
CA ILE A 51 -3.75 11.42 -1.27
C ILE A 51 -3.26 12.47 -0.26
N LYS A 52 -4.16 13.05 0.53
CA LYS A 52 -3.83 14.06 1.55
C LYS A 52 -2.93 13.48 2.65
N PHE A 53 -3.20 12.25 3.08
CA PHE A 53 -2.37 11.54 4.03
C PHE A 53 -0.96 11.30 3.49
N ILE A 54 -0.82 10.75 2.28
CA ILE A 54 0.50 10.52 1.65
C ILE A 54 1.27 11.83 1.51
N SER A 55 0.61 12.88 1.02
CA SER A 55 1.25 14.19 0.83
C SER A 55 1.69 14.82 2.15
N GLY A 56 0.95 14.58 3.25
CA GLY A 56 1.32 15.04 4.59
C GLY A 56 2.47 14.23 5.21
N VAL A 57 2.61 12.95 4.88
CA VAL A 57 3.73 12.10 5.31
C VAL A 57 5.00 12.40 4.51
N GLU A 58 4.90 12.55 3.17
CA GLU A 58 6.03 12.99 2.33
C GLU A 58 6.55 14.37 2.78
N GLY A 59 5.66 15.31 3.12
CA GLY A 59 6.04 16.65 3.55
C GLY A 59 6.72 16.74 4.92
N LYS A 60 6.62 15.70 5.76
CA LYS A 60 7.25 15.65 7.09
C LYS A 60 8.61 14.94 7.11
N GLN A 61 9.04 14.34 6.01
CA GLN A 61 10.33 13.65 5.90
C GLN A 61 11.42 14.55 5.30
N LYS A 62 11.28 15.87 5.42
CA LYS A 62 12.27 16.86 4.97
C LYS A 62 12.95 17.52 6.15
#